data_AF-A0AAC8T8G7-F1
#
_entry.id   AF-A0AAC8T8G7-F1
#
_cell.length_a   1.000
_cell.length_b   1.000
_cell.length_c   1.000
_cell.angle_alpha   90.00
_cell.angle_beta   90.00
_cell.angle_gamma   90.00
#
_symmetry.space_group_name_H-M   'P 1'
#
loop_
_entity.id
_entity.type
_entity.pdbx_description
1 polymer ?
#
loop_
_entity_poly.entity_id
_entity_poly.type
_entity_poly.pdbx_seq_one_letter_code
_entity_poly.pdbx_strand_id
1 'polypeptide(L)'
;MLAGAVHAKELPERFNELIRTDEGCYLNNSFPKPKETASWTGGCVDGWADGFGVMRWHSDGVLTETYVGEYKKGRINGVGQYTW
;
A
#
# COMPACT_ATOMS: atom_id res chain seq x y z
N MET A 1 10.96 25.68 -29.67
CA MET A 1 9.53 25.38 -29.95
C MET A 1 9.51 23.93 -30.40
N LEU A 2 9.04 22.91 -29.68
CA LEU A 2 8.21 22.79 -28.48
C LEU A 2 8.62 21.50 -27.74
N ALA A 3 8.43 21.51 -26.42
CA ALA A 3 8.74 20.42 -25.50
C ALA A 3 7.94 19.14 -25.78
N GLY A 4 8.54 18.01 -25.45
CA GLY A 4 7.97 16.68 -25.64
C GLY A 4 6.71 16.43 -24.83
N ALA A 5 5.81 15.66 -25.41
CA ALA A 5 4.81 14.91 -24.69
C ALA A 5 5.29 13.45 -24.65
N VAL A 6 5.79 13.02 -23.50
CA VAL A 6 6.00 11.59 -23.26
C VAL A 6 4.61 10.98 -23.21
N HIS A 7 4.28 10.18 -24.22
CA HIS A 7 3.06 9.39 -24.24
C HIS A 7 2.99 8.61 -22.93
N ALA A 8 1.93 8.86 -22.14
CA ALA A 8 1.55 7.99 -21.04
C ALA A 8 1.36 6.59 -21.64
N LYS A 9 2.36 5.73 -21.44
CA LYS A 9 2.38 4.38 -21.97
C LYS A 9 1.25 3.62 -21.28
N GLU A 10 0.28 3.18 -22.06
CA GLU A 10 -0.87 2.38 -21.63
C GLU A 10 -0.42 1.28 -20.65
N LEU A 11 -1.00 1.30 -19.44
CA LEU A 11 -0.62 0.42 -18.34
C LEU A 11 -1.07 -1.02 -18.66
N PRO A 12 -0.16 -2.02 -18.64
CA PRO A 12 -0.54 -3.39 -18.90
C PRO A 12 -1.40 -3.93 -17.75
N GLU A 13 -2.50 -4.60 -18.10
CA GLU A 13 -3.41 -5.21 -17.14
C GLU A 13 -2.73 -6.30 -16.29
N ARG A 14 -2.18 -5.91 -15.13
CA ARG A 14 -2.07 -6.73 -13.92
C ARG A 14 -2.12 -5.81 -12.70
N PHE A 15 -3.33 -5.40 -12.34
CA PHE A 15 -3.62 -4.62 -11.13
C PHE A 15 -3.10 -5.32 -9.87
N ASN A 16 -1.93 -4.88 -9.39
CA ASN A 16 -1.42 -4.98 -8.02
C ASN A 16 -0.18 -4.08 -7.99
N GLU A 17 -0.34 -2.76 -7.84
CA GLU A 17 0.81 -1.95 -7.47
C GLU A 17 1.13 -2.26 -6.00
N LEU A 18 2.41 -2.50 -5.72
CA LEU A 18 2.88 -2.77 -4.37
C LEU A 18 3.29 -1.44 -3.76
N ILE A 19 2.98 -1.24 -2.48
CA ILE A 19 3.60 -0.18 -1.70
C ILE A 19 4.56 -0.82 -0.70
N ARG A 20 5.71 -0.17 -0.48
CA ARG A 20 6.62 -0.53 0.60
C ARG A 20 6.37 0.41 1.77
N THR A 21 6.10 -0.15 2.94
CA THR A 21 5.87 0.65 4.15
C THR A 21 7.14 1.34 4.63
N ASP A 22 7.00 2.30 5.53
CA ASP A 22 8.12 2.99 6.17
C ASP A 22 9.05 2.01 6.92
N GLU A 23 8.49 0.92 7.46
CA GLU A 23 9.23 -0.17 8.11
C GLU A 23 9.85 -1.16 7.12
N GLY A 24 9.51 -1.03 5.84
CA GLY A 24 10.13 -1.76 4.75
C GLY A 24 9.39 -2.99 4.25
N CYS A 25 8.12 -3.17 4.63
CA CYS A 25 7.30 -4.32 4.25
C CYS A 25 6.46 -4.03 3.02
N TYR A 26 6.26 -5.02 2.16
CA TYR A 26 5.36 -4.89 1.01
C TYR A 26 3.91 -5.17 1.41
N LEU A 27 3.04 -4.22 1.06
CA LEU A 27 1.59 -4.34 1.07
C LEU A 27 1.07 -4.30 -0.36
N ASN A 28 -0.05 -4.96 -0.59
CA ASN A 28 -0.81 -4.83 -1.81
C ASN A 28 -1.59 -3.51 -1.83
N ASN A 29 -1.42 -2.71 -2.88
CA ASN A 29 -2.19 -1.50 -3.13
C ASN A 29 -2.89 -1.61 -4.49
N SER A 30 -4.16 -1.99 -4.48
CA SER A 30 -4.93 -2.14 -5.71
C SER A 30 -5.23 -0.81 -6.42
N PHE A 31 -5.16 0.32 -5.68
CA PHE A 31 -5.53 1.64 -6.16
C PHE A 31 -4.52 2.70 -5.67
N PRO A 32 -3.26 2.62 -6.15
CA PRO A 32 -2.19 3.52 -5.76
C PRO A 32 -2.57 4.98 -6.03
N LYS A 33 -2.50 5.82 -4.99
CA LYS A 33 -2.73 7.26 -5.11
C LYS A 33 -1.37 8.00 -5.19
N PRO A 34 -1.27 9.11 -5.94
CA PRO A 34 -0.08 9.95 -5.90
C PRO A 34 0.25 10.39 -4.48
N LYS A 35 1.54 10.29 -4.10
CA LYS A 35 2.05 10.69 -2.78
C LYS A 35 1.39 9.97 -1.59
N GLU A 36 0.89 8.77 -1.84
CA GLU A 36 0.43 7.88 -0.79
C GLU A 36 1.62 7.20 -0.10
N THR A 37 1.56 7.07 1.22
CA THR A 37 2.50 6.28 2.01
C THR A 37 1.75 5.35 2.94
N ALA A 38 2.44 4.31 3.43
CA ALA A 38 1.87 3.35 4.37
C ALA A 38 2.84 3.03 5.50
N SER A 39 2.29 2.77 6.68
CA SER A 39 3.02 2.21 7.83
C SER A 39 2.36 0.91 8.27
N TRP A 40 3.14 -0.02 8.82
CA TRP A 40 2.69 -1.31 9.30
C TRP A 40 3.39 -1.70 10.59
N THR A 41 2.60 -1.99 11.65
CA THR A 41 3.16 -2.35 12.96
C THR A 41 3.32 -3.85 13.20
N GLY A 42 2.86 -4.71 12.28
CA GLY A 42 2.88 -6.16 12.44
C GLY A 42 4.17 -6.80 11.92
N GLY A 43 4.14 -8.11 11.70
CA GLY A 43 5.29 -8.86 11.20
C GLY A 43 5.65 -8.54 9.75
N CYS A 44 6.92 -8.79 9.41
CA CYS A 44 7.50 -8.59 8.09
C CYS A 44 8.25 -9.85 7.67
N VAL A 45 7.57 -10.79 7.02
CA VAL A 45 8.13 -12.11 6.67
C VAL A 45 8.44 -12.14 5.17
N ASP A 46 9.69 -12.47 4.83
CA ASP A 46 10.20 -12.47 3.45
C ASP A 46 9.96 -11.14 2.71
N GLY A 47 9.99 -10.03 3.45
CA GLY A 47 9.72 -8.69 2.94
C GLY A 47 8.24 -8.32 2.81
N TRP A 48 7.32 -9.20 3.18
CA TRP A 48 5.87 -8.96 3.11
C TRP A 48 5.27 -8.73 4.49
N ALA A 49 4.25 -7.87 4.58
CA ALA A 49 3.47 -7.79 5.82
C ALA A 49 2.78 -9.14 6.10
N ASP A 50 2.94 -9.63 7.33
CA ASP A 50 2.40 -10.92 7.76
C ASP A 50 2.08 -10.89 9.28
N GLY A 51 0.95 -11.48 9.67
CA GLY A 51 0.46 -11.50 11.05
C GLY A 51 -0.44 -10.30 11.41
N PHE A 52 -0.76 -10.18 12.69
CA PHE A 52 -1.63 -9.11 13.20
C PHE A 52 -0.87 -7.79 13.40
N GLY A 53 -1.54 -6.68 13.10
CA GLY A 53 -0.98 -5.34 13.27
C GLY A 53 -1.94 -4.22 12.90
N VAL A 54 -1.41 -3.00 12.87
CA VAL A 54 -2.10 -1.80 12.43
C VAL A 54 -1.44 -1.29 11.17
N MET A 55 -2.21 -1.19 10.10
CA MET A 55 -1.82 -0.53 8.86
C MET A 55 -2.40 0.89 8.87
N ARG A 56 -1.61 1.87 8.46
CA ARG A 56 -2.09 3.25 8.26
C ARG A 56 -1.68 3.76 6.90
N TRP A 57 -2.67 4.25 6.13
CA TRP A 57 -2.44 4.98 4.90
C TRP A 57 -2.37 6.47 5.17
N HIS A 58 -1.45 7.15 4.49
CA HIS A 58 -1.39 8.60 4.48
C HIS A 58 -1.44 9.12 3.04
N SER A 59 -2.19 10.19 2.81
CA SER A 59 -2.18 10.95 1.56
C SER A 59 -1.56 12.31 1.81
N ASP A 60 -0.51 12.68 1.07
CA ASP A 60 0.18 13.95 1.29
C ASP A 60 0.63 14.14 2.77
N GLY A 61 1.00 13.05 3.45
CA GLY A 61 1.41 13.04 4.86
C GLY A 61 0.27 13.11 5.89
N VAL A 62 -0.99 13.14 5.45
CA VAL A 62 -2.17 13.15 6.34
C VAL A 62 -2.74 11.74 6.46
N LEU A 63 -2.97 11.27 7.68
CA LEU A 63 -3.62 9.98 7.95
C LEU A 63 -5.04 9.98 7.37
N THR A 64 -5.31 9.08 6.43
CA THR A 64 -6.64 8.96 5.80
C THR A 64 -7.36 7.70 6.22
N GLU A 65 -6.64 6.59 6.36
CA GLU A 65 -7.25 5.29 6.59
C GLU A 65 -6.42 4.49 7.60
N THR A 66 -7.09 3.73 8.46
CA THR A 66 -6.46 2.80 9.41
C THR A 66 -7.14 1.45 9.30
N TYR A 67 -6.34 0.39 9.26
CA TYR A 67 -6.81 -0.98 9.36
C TYR A 67 -6.16 -1.66 10.55
N VAL A 68 -6.97 -2.32 11.37
CA VAL A 68 -6.53 -3.18 12.48
C VAL A 68 -6.96 -4.60 12.18
N GLY A 69 -6.00 -5.50 11.99
CA GLY A 69 -6.29 -6.90 11.66
C GLY A 69 -5.06 -7.67 11.18
N GLU A 70 -5.29 -8.77 10.48
CA GLU A 70 -4.23 -9.67 10.00
C GLU A 70 -3.85 -9.36 8.55
N TYR A 71 -2.56 -9.43 8.27
CA TYR A 71 -2.00 -9.53 6.93
C TYR A 71 -1.42 -10.93 6.67
N LYS A 72 -1.50 -11.40 5.43
CA LYS A 72 -0.79 -12.60 4.95
C LYS A 72 -0.18 -12.31 3.59
N LYS A 73 1.15 -12.45 3.47
CA LYS A 73 1.89 -12.15 2.22
C LYS A 73 1.51 -10.79 1.61
N GLY A 74 1.44 -9.75 2.45
CA GLY A 74 1.16 -8.38 2.03
C GLY A 74 -0.30 -8.07 1.72
N ARG A 75 -1.24 -8.99 1.95
CA ARG A 75 -2.67 -8.77 1.75
C ARG A 75 -3.41 -8.85 3.08
N ILE A 76 -4.45 -8.03 3.25
CA ILE A 76 -5.41 -8.20 4.34
C ILE A 76 -5.95 -9.64 4.32
N ASN A 77 -6.01 -10.28 5.48
CA ASN A 77 -6.48 -11.65 5.66
C ASN A 77 -7.41 -11.74 6.87
N GLY A 78 -8.47 -12.54 6.78
CA GLY A 78 -9.37 -12.79 7.91
C GLY A 78 -10.22 -11.57 8.32
N VAL A 79 -10.47 -11.44 9.62
CA VAL A 79 -11.32 -10.39 10.21
C VAL A 79 -10.45 -9.21 10.65
N GLY A 80 -10.90 -8.00 10.35
CA GLY A 80 -10.32 -6.77 10.87
C GLY A 80 -11.29 -5.59 10.78
N GLN A 81 -10.89 -4.48 11.40
CA GLN A 81 -11.62 -3.23 11.36
C GLN A 81 -10.90 -2.24 10.44
N TYR A 82 -11.62 -1.71 9.46
CA TYR A 82 -11.16 -0.64 8.59
C TYR A 82 -11.87 0.66 8.97
N THR A 83 -11.15 1.76 9.04
CA THR A 83 -11.67 3.11 9.30
C THR A 83 -11.09 4.06 8.27
N TRP A 84 -11.94 4.90 7.69
CA TRP A 84 -11.63 5.82 6.59
C TRP A 84 -12.24 7.20 6.86
#